data_AF-A0AAN6IMP7-F1
#
_entry.id   AF-A0AAN6IMP7-F1
#
_cell.length_a   1.000
_cell.length_b   1.000
_cell.length_c   1.000
_cell.angle_alpha   90.00
_cell.angle_beta   90.00
_cell.angle_gamma   90.00
#
_symmetry.space_group_name_H-M   'P 1'
#
loop_
_entity.id
_entity.type
_entity.pdbx_description
1 polymer ?
#
loop_
_entity_poly.entity_id
_entity_poly.type
_entity_poly.pdbx_seq_one_letter_code
_entity_poly.pdbx_strand_id
1 'polypeptide(L)'
;MMATGDSKLEKSRRTKSTMGDVIMFSGCKDDQTSADTKTDLDFTGAMSHALITSMYTNPRQTYVQLLQDIRRRLAEKYEQRPQMSTGRLMDMNTIFIM
;
A
#
# COMPACT_ATOMS: atom_id res chain seq x y z
N MET A 1 37.77 -4.01 -2.99
CA MET A 1 36.51 -4.79 -3.12
C MET A 1 35.38 -3.99 -2.47
N MET A 2 34.81 -3.05 -3.20
CA MET A 2 33.64 -2.27 -2.77
C MET A 2 32.77 -2.11 -4.01
N ALA A 3 31.62 -2.79 -4.05
CA ALA A 3 30.60 -2.50 -5.06
C ALA A 3 29.96 -1.16 -4.66
N THR A 4 30.56 -0.08 -5.15
CA THR A 4 30.14 1.31 -5.01
C THR A 4 28.67 1.42 -5.42
N GLY A 5 27.88 2.16 -4.62
CA GLY A 5 26.42 2.28 -4.76
C GLY A 5 25.93 2.62 -6.17
N ASP A 6 26.78 3.21 -7.01
CA ASP A 6 26.52 3.51 -8.42
C ASP A 6 26.17 2.27 -9.25
N SER A 7 26.85 1.13 -9.01
CA SER A 7 26.56 -0.12 -9.72
C SER A 7 25.18 -0.70 -9.36
N LYS A 8 24.75 -0.51 -8.11
CA LYS A 8 23.41 -0.91 -7.63
C LYS A 8 22.34 0.04 -8.16
N LEU A 9 22.62 1.35 -8.19
CA LEU A 9 21.75 2.38 -8.78
C LEU A 9 21.52 2.17 -10.28
N GLU A 10 22.57 1.88 -11.04
CA GLU A 10 22.53 1.54 -12.47
C GLU A 10 21.63 0.30 -12.72
N LYS A 11 21.82 -0.76 -11.92
CA LYS A 11 20.99 -1.97 -12.01
C LYS A 11 19.54 -1.70 -11.64
N SER A 12 19.30 -0.89 -10.60
CA SER A 12 17.97 -0.42 -10.20
C SER A 12 17.29 0.40 -11.31
N ARG A 13 18.00 1.34 -11.94
CA ARG A 13 17.51 2.11 -13.10
C ARG A 13 17.15 1.22 -14.28
N ARG A 14 18.00 0.24 -14.61
CA ARG A 14 17.73 -0.71 -15.71
C ARG A 14 16.55 -1.62 -15.44
N THR A 15 16.34 -2.04 -14.19
CA THR A 15 15.22 -2.90 -13.76
C THR A 15 14.00 -2.11 -13.30
N LYS A 16 14.05 -0.78 -13.33
CA LYS A 16 13.07 0.13 -12.71
C LYS A 16 12.78 -0.20 -11.24
N SER A 17 13.71 -0.87 -10.56
CA SER A 17 13.55 -1.26 -9.17
C SER A 17 14.11 -0.17 -8.24
N THR A 18 13.51 0.05 -7.08
CA THR A 18 14.05 0.97 -6.06
C THR A 18 15.20 0.30 -5.30
N MET A 19 16.16 1.10 -4.81
CA MET A 19 17.26 0.55 -3.99
C MET A 19 16.79 0.08 -2.60
N GLY A 20 15.68 0.62 -2.09
CA GLY A 20 15.03 0.18 -0.86
C GLY A 20 13.70 -0.55 -1.11
N ASP A 21 13.15 -1.13 -0.06
CA ASP A 21 11.85 -1.81 -0.07
C ASP A 21 10.72 -0.80 0.05
N VAL A 22 10.30 -0.26 -1.09
CA VAL A 22 9.24 0.74 -1.17
C VAL A 22 7.92 0.05 -1.46
N ILE A 23 6.96 0.22 -0.57
CA ILE A 23 5.59 -0.31 -0.72
C ILE A 23 4.64 0.86 -0.48
N MET A 24 3.77 1.10 -1.44
CA MET A 24 2.83 2.22 -1.42
C MET A 24 1.41 1.68 -1.49
N PHE A 25 0.57 2.09 -0.55
CA PHE A 25 -0.88 1.90 -0.60
C PHE A 25 -1.52 3.18 -1.13
N SER A 26 -2.29 3.08 -2.20
CA SER A 26 -3.08 4.20 -2.74
C SER A 26 -4.57 3.93 -2.58
N GLY A 27 -5.32 4.98 -2.26
CA GLY A 27 -6.76 4.91 -2.01
C GLY A 27 -7.63 4.88 -3.26
N CYS A 28 -7.07 5.07 -4.47
CA CYS A 28 -7.88 5.22 -5.67
C CYS A 28 -7.32 4.48 -6.89
N LYS A 29 -8.24 4.09 -7.76
CA LYS A 29 -8.00 3.86 -9.18
C LYS A 29 -8.05 5.23 -9.87
N ASP A 30 -7.18 5.46 -10.85
CA ASP A 30 -6.95 6.78 -11.48
C ASP A 30 -8.23 7.50 -11.98
N ASP A 31 -9.33 6.78 -12.20
CA ASP A 31 -10.62 7.31 -12.68
C ASP A 31 -11.63 7.68 -11.56
N GLN A 32 -11.26 7.57 -10.27
CA GLN A 32 -12.17 7.81 -9.16
C GLN A 32 -11.72 9.02 -8.32
N THR A 33 -12.69 9.84 -7.90
CA THR A 33 -12.43 10.94 -6.97
C THR A 33 -11.92 10.37 -5.64
N SER A 34 -10.78 10.87 -5.17
CA SER A 34 -10.36 10.77 -3.77
C SER A 34 -11.47 11.43 -2.94
N ALA A 35 -12.51 10.68 -2.58
CA ALA A 35 -13.62 11.24 -1.85
C ALA A 35 -13.08 11.65 -0.48
N ASP A 36 -12.87 12.95 -0.30
CA ASP A 36 -12.86 13.53 1.03
C ASP A 36 -14.21 13.18 1.64
N THR A 37 -14.19 12.31 2.64
CA THR A 37 -15.39 11.84 3.32
C THR A 37 -16.09 13.02 3.97
N LYS A 38 -17.14 13.56 3.32
CA LYS A 38 -18.12 14.43 3.96
C LYS A 38 -19.12 13.56 4.72
N THR A 39 -18.71 13.02 5.85
CA THR A 39 -19.64 12.47 6.83
C THR A 39 -19.61 13.40 8.04
N ASP A 40 -20.79 13.89 8.40
CA ASP A 40 -21.18 15.00 9.28
C ASP A 40 -20.40 15.30 10.58
N LEU A 41 -19.28 14.65 10.93
CA LEU A 41 -18.47 15.05 12.10
C LEU A 41 -17.01 14.60 12.16
N ASP A 42 -16.48 13.82 11.20
CA ASP A 42 -15.07 13.37 11.29
C ASP A 42 -14.43 13.15 9.91
N PHE A 43 -13.57 14.07 9.50
CA PHE A 43 -12.67 13.91 8.35
C PHE A 43 -11.53 12.93 8.67
N THR A 44 -11.86 11.68 9.01
CA THR A 44 -10.88 10.62 9.15
C THR A 44 -10.60 10.03 7.77
N GLY A 45 -9.36 10.20 7.28
CA GLY A 45 -8.95 9.70 5.96
C GLY A 45 -9.29 8.21 5.82
N ALA A 46 -10.19 7.89 4.88
CA ALA A 46 -10.79 6.56 4.75
C ALA A 46 -9.75 5.44 4.64
N MET A 47 -8.71 5.66 3.82
CA MET A 47 -7.61 4.71 3.63
C MET A 47 -6.76 4.54 4.89
N SER A 48 -6.39 5.64 5.55
CA SER A 48 -5.62 5.61 6.79
C SER A 48 -6.38 4.90 7.92
N HIS A 49 -7.68 5.18 8.06
CA HIS A 49 -8.55 4.50 9.01
C HIS A 49 -8.62 3.00 8.70
N ALA A 50 -8.93 2.62 7.45
CA ALA A 50 -9.02 1.23 7.05
C ALA A 50 -7.70 0.46 7.25
N LEU A 51 -6.55 1.07 6.94
CA LEU A 51 -5.22 0.49 7.15
C LEU A 51 -4.96 0.25 8.64
N ILE A 52 -5.15 1.27 9.47
CA ILE A 52 -4.92 1.19 10.92
C ILE A 52 -5.84 0.12 11.53
N THR A 53 -7.14 0.14 11.23
CA THR A 53 -8.09 -0.85 11.77
C THR A 53 -7.75 -2.26 11.31
N SER A 54 -7.30 -2.45 10.07
CA SER A 54 -6.85 -3.76 9.57
C SER A 54 -5.67 -4.30 10.38
N MET A 55 -4.67 -3.45 10.63
CA MET A 55 -3.49 -3.82 11.42
C MET A 55 -3.82 -4.13 12.88
N TYR A 56 -4.74 -3.37 13.51
CA TYR A 56 -5.17 -3.65 14.88
C TYR A 56 -6.01 -4.92 15.00
N THR A 57 -6.91 -5.18 14.03
CA THR A 57 -7.80 -6.35 14.09
C THR A 57 -7.05 -7.65 13.83
N ASN A 58 -6.09 -7.61 12.90
CA ASN A 58 -5.25 -8.77 12.60
C ASN A 58 -3.81 -8.30 12.34
N PRO A 59 -2.92 -8.38 13.36
CA PRO A 59 -1.55 -7.87 13.25
C PRO A 59 -0.63 -8.79 12.43
N ARG A 60 -1.04 -10.04 12.13
CA ARG A 60 -0.23 -11.00 11.35
C ARG A 60 -0.92 -11.32 10.04
N GLN A 61 -0.84 -10.38 9.11
CA GLN A 61 -1.39 -10.51 7.76
C GLN A 61 -0.29 -10.54 6.73
N THR A 62 -0.50 -11.29 5.65
CA THR A 62 0.32 -11.16 4.43
C THR A 62 -0.04 -9.88 3.67
N TYR A 63 0.82 -9.43 2.74
CA TYR A 63 0.54 -8.26 1.91
C TYR A 63 -0.78 -8.40 1.13
N VAL A 64 -1.08 -9.59 0.59
CA VAL A 64 -2.38 -9.88 -0.07
C VAL A 64 -3.54 -9.80 0.92
N GLN A 65 -3.41 -10.41 2.10
CA GLN A 65 -4.48 -10.39 3.10
C GLN A 65 -4.76 -8.97 3.59
N LEU A 66 -3.72 -8.19 3.86
CA LEU A 66 -3.86 -6.80 4.28
C LEU A 66 -4.56 -5.96 3.21
N LEU A 67 -4.20 -6.11 1.93
CA LEU A 67 -4.88 -5.42 0.83
C LEU A 67 -6.35 -5.85 0.71
N GLN A 68 -6.65 -7.13 0.90
CA GLN A 68 -8.03 -7.63 0.88
C GLN A 68 -8.85 -7.08 2.08
N ASP A 69 -8.26 -7.00 3.27
CA ASP A 69 -8.93 -6.46 4.45
C ASP A 69 -9.26 -4.97 4.28
N ILE A 70 -8.29 -4.19 3.81
CA ILE A 70 -8.48 -2.76 3.51
C ILE A 70 -9.57 -2.57 2.45
N ARG A 71 -9.57 -3.37 1.38
CA ARG A 71 -10.60 -3.33 0.33
C ARG A 71 -11.99 -3.62 0.87
N ARG A 72 -12.13 -4.64 1.71
CA ARG A 72 -13.41 -5.02 2.30
C ARG A 72 -13.97 -3.91 3.18
N ARG A 73 -13.12 -3.31 4.04
CA ARG A 73 -13.52 -2.21 4.93
C ARG A 73 -13.93 -0.95 4.17
N LEU A 74 -13.29 -0.69 3.03
CA LEU A 74 -13.63 0.47 2.20
C LEU A 74 -14.84 0.21 1.30
N ALA A 75 -15.05 -1.01 0.81
CA ALA A 75 -16.18 -1.37 -0.05
C ALA A 75 -17.55 -1.16 0.63
N GLU A 76 -17.62 -1.20 1.96
CA GLU A 76 -18.85 -0.93 2.71
C GLU A 76 -19.29 0.54 2.64
N LYS A 77 -18.36 1.48 2.44
CA LYS A 77 -18.60 2.92 2.59
C LYS A 77 -18.16 3.76 1.40
N TYR A 78 -17.30 3.23 0.52
CA TYR A 78 -16.65 3.96 -0.56
C TYR A 78 -16.55 3.11 -1.82
N GLU A 79 -16.72 3.73 -2.98
CA GLU A 79 -16.44 3.09 -4.28
C GLU A 79 -14.94 2.95 -4.57
N GLN A 80 -14.10 3.54 -3.72
CA GLN A 80 -12.65 3.52 -3.81
C GLN A 80 -12.13 2.08 -3.86
N ARG A 81 -11.25 1.82 -4.83
CA ARG A 81 -10.54 0.54 -4.96
C ARG A 81 -9.09 0.71 -4.56
N PRO A 82 -8.72 0.39 -3.30
CA PRO A 82 -7.33 0.40 -2.85
C PRO A 82 -6.43 -0.40 -3.78
N GLN A 83 -5.25 0.16 -4.04
CA GLN A 83 -4.18 -0.50 -4.78
C GLN A 83 -2.90 -0.48 -3.96
N MET A 84 -2.04 -1.46 -4.25
CA MET A 84 -0.71 -1.56 -3.68
C MET A 84 0.30 -1.58 -4.82
N SER A 85 1.30 -0.72 -4.72
CA SER A 85 2.42 -0.63 -5.66
C SER A 85 3.72 -0.94 -4.93
N THR A 86 4.59 -1.71 -5.56
CA THR A 86 5.86 -2.15 -4.97
C THR A 86 7.02 -1.68 -5.85
N GLY A 87 8.09 -1.20 -5.22
CA GLY A 87 9.28 -0.72 -5.92
C GLY A 87 10.13 -1.83 -6.51
N ARG A 88 9.80 -3.10 -6.25
CA ARG A 88 10.42 -4.29 -6.83
C ARG A 88 9.44 -5.48 -6.82
N LEU A 89 9.77 -6.54 -7.57
CA LEU A 89 9.06 -7.81 -7.46
C LEU A 89 9.23 -8.38 -6.05
N MET A 90 8.11 -8.76 -5.43
CA MET A 90 8.05 -9.33 -4.09
C MET A 90 6.99 -10.42 -4.02
N ASP A 91 7.18 -11.38 -3.10
CA ASP A 91 6.15 -12.36 -2.79
C ASP A 91 5.09 -11.74 -1.89
N MET A 92 3.88 -11.62 -2.43
CA MET A 92 2.74 -11.00 -1.75
C MET A 92 2.15 -11.89 -0.64
N ASN A 93 2.56 -13.15 -0.55
CA ASN A 93 2.25 -14.05 0.55
C ASN A 93 3.20 -13.89 1.74
N THR A 94 4.17 -12.99 1.66
CA THR A 94 5.01 -12.62 2.80
C THR A 94 4.19 -11.86 3.83
N ILE A 95 4.49 -12.05 5.12
CA ILE A 95 3.89 -11.29 6.22
C ILE A 95 4.26 -9.82 6.08
N PHE A 96 3.26 -8.94 6.16
CA PHE A 96 3.44 -7.49 6.22
C PHE A 96 4.19 -7.12 7.50
N ILE A 97 5.30 -6.41 7.34
CA ILE A 97 6.11 -5.84 8.43
C ILE A 97 6.21 -4.32 8.22
N MET A 98 6.20 -3.57 9.31
CA MET A 98 6.35 -2.11 9.34
C MET A 98 7.53 -1.75 10.24
#